data_AF-A0A7C7ALV9-F1
#
_entry.id   AF-A0A7C7ALV9-F1
#
_cell.length_a   1.000
_cell.length_b   1.000
_cell.length_c   1.000
_cell.angle_alpha   90.00
_cell.angle_beta   90.00
_cell.angle_gamma   90.00
#
_symmetry.space_group_name_H-M   'P 1'
#
loop_
_entity.id
_entity.type
_entity.pdbx_description
1 polymer ?
#
loop_
_entity_poly.entity_id
_entity_poly.type
_entity_poly.pdbx_seq_one_letter_code
_entity_poly.pdbx_strand_id
1 'polypeptide(L)'
;MDKNIDKRIQETMENLRKNNMEPFYCETIQEAQNLVKTLINKGDVISSGGSATLKETGILDIIKGDDYSYLDRTRDGITRAEIEQVYRATYNADVYFTSSNAITKTGYLYNVDGNSNRVSAILYGPKSVVVVAGFNKIVDNLEKAIERVKTVAAPQNTVRLNCNTYCAVNGHCVSLDIPNSHMSDGCHSDGRICCNYVVCGQQRHVNRIKVIIIGEKLGY
;
A
#
# COMPACT_ATOMS: atom_id res chain seq x y z
N MET A 1 15.89 -11.59 -14.62
CA MET A 1 15.90 -11.32 -13.17
C MET A 1 16.77 -12.36 -12.45
N ASP A 2 17.26 -12.11 -11.23
CA ASP A 2 18.01 -13.12 -10.45
C ASP A 2 17.08 -14.29 -10.09
N LYS A 3 17.50 -15.54 -10.35
CA LYS A 3 16.73 -16.77 -10.07
C LYS A 3 16.22 -16.85 -8.63
N ASN A 4 16.93 -16.23 -7.67
CA ASN A 4 16.51 -16.19 -6.28
C ASN A 4 15.31 -15.25 -6.07
N ILE A 5 15.27 -14.13 -6.77
CA ILE A 5 14.15 -13.18 -6.74
C ILE A 5 12.90 -13.82 -7.34
N ASP A 6 13.03 -14.53 -8.46
CA ASP A 6 11.92 -15.25 -9.10
C ASP A 6 11.29 -16.25 -8.13
N LYS A 7 12.13 -17.09 -7.50
CA LYS A 7 11.66 -18.07 -6.51
C LYS A 7 10.95 -17.41 -5.33
N ARG A 8 11.51 -16.31 -4.81
CA ARG A 8 10.93 -15.54 -3.69
C ARG A 8 9.55 -14.97 -4.04
N ILE A 9 9.38 -14.46 -5.26
CA ILE A 9 8.10 -13.94 -5.75
C ILE A 9 7.10 -15.09 -5.85
N GLN A 10 7.45 -16.22 -6.48
CA GLN A 10 6.55 -17.36 -6.63
C GLN A 10 6.11 -17.94 -5.27
N GLU A 11 7.02 -18.11 -4.32
CA GLU A 11 6.69 -18.53 -2.94
C GLU A 11 5.70 -17.57 -2.28
N THR A 12 5.91 -16.26 -2.44
CA THR A 12 5.04 -15.23 -1.87
C THR A 12 3.65 -15.29 -2.51
N MET A 13 3.55 -15.42 -3.84
CA MET A 13 2.29 -15.55 -4.55
C MET A 13 1.52 -16.78 -4.07
N GLU A 14 2.18 -17.92 -3.92
CA GLU A 14 1.50 -19.13 -3.45
C GLU A 14 0.89 -18.95 -2.05
N ASN A 15 1.61 -18.29 -1.14
CA ASN A 15 1.09 -18.02 0.19
C ASN A 15 -0.01 -16.94 0.20
N LEU A 16 0.05 -15.96 -0.69
CA LEU A 16 -1.06 -15.02 -0.90
C LEU A 16 -2.34 -15.75 -1.36
N ARG A 17 -2.22 -16.71 -2.28
CA ARG A 17 -3.36 -17.56 -2.71
C ARG A 17 -3.95 -18.35 -1.56
N LYS A 18 -3.11 -18.99 -0.73
CA LYS A 18 -3.55 -19.72 0.48
C LYS A 18 -4.29 -18.81 1.47
N ASN A 19 -3.96 -17.52 1.48
CA ASN A 19 -4.63 -16.50 2.28
C ASN A 19 -5.86 -15.89 1.59
N ASN A 20 -6.39 -16.51 0.53
CA ASN A 20 -7.56 -16.07 -0.24
C ASN A 20 -7.39 -14.70 -0.92
N MET A 21 -6.15 -14.28 -1.18
CA MET A 21 -5.83 -13.12 -2.01
C MET A 21 -5.43 -13.58 -3.41
N GLU A 22 -5.64 -12.73 -4.41
CA GLU A 22 -5.36 -13.05 -5.82
C GLU A 22 -4.06 -12.37 -6.28
N PRO A 23 -2.93 -13.08 -6.37
CA PRO A 23 -1.67 -12.48 -6.76
C PRO A 23 -1.47 -12.50 -8.27
N PHE A 24 -0.83 -11.44 -8.76
CA PHE A 24 -0.36 -11.29 -10.13
C PHE A 24 1.12 -10.92 -10.10
N TYR A 25 1.85 -11.38 -11.11
CA TYR A 25 3.23 -10.97 -11.34
C TYR A 25 3.33 -10.31 -12.72
N CYS A 26 3.98 -9.16 -12.75
CA CYS A 26 4.33 -8.42 -13.96
C CYS A 26 5.84 -8.17 -13.93
N GLU A 27 6.55 -8.50 -14.98
CA GLU A 27 7.99 -8.26 -15.06
C GLU A 27 8.27 -6.75 -15.12
N THR A 28 7.39 -6.00 -15.78
CA THR A 28 7.56 -4.56 -16.02
C THR A 28 6.37 -3.72 -15.54
N ILE A 29 6.60 -2.42 -15.34
CA ILE A 29 5.54 -1.43 -15.11
C ILE A 29 4.49 -1.48 -16.23
N GLN A 30 4.90 -1.63 -17.50
CA GLN A 30 3.99 -1.62 -18.65
C GLN A 30 3.01 -2.79 -18.62
N GLU A 31 3.48 -3.98 -18.23
CA GLU A 31 2.62 -5.15 -18.01
C GLU A 31 1.63 -4.92 -16.87
N ALA A 32 2.08 -4.30 -15.77
CA ALA A 32 1.21 -3.96 -14.66
C ALA A 32 0.12 -2.96 -15.04
N GLN A 33 0.46 -1.93 -15.84
CA GLN A 33 -0.51 -0.99 -16.39
C GLN A 33 -1.56 -1.69 -17.27
N ASN A 34 -1.13 -2.62 -18.13
CA ASN A 34 -2.03 -3.38 -18.99
C ASN A 34 -2.95 -4.29 -18.17
N LEU A 35 -2.42 -4.99 -17.17
CA LEU A 35 -3.20 -5.81 -16.25
C LEU A 35 -4.21 -4.96 -15.47
N VAL A 36 -3.85 -3.78 -14.97
CA VAL A 36 -4.79 -2.92 -14.25
C VAL A 36 -6.03 -2.60 -15.09
N LYS A 37 -5.86 -2.34 -16.40
CA LYS A 37 -6.98 -2.08 -17.32
C LYS A 37 -7.94 -3.27 -17.47
N THR A 38 -7.50 -4.49 -17.18
CA THR A 38 -8.37 -5.68 -17.20
C THR A 38 -9.05 -5.93 -15.85
N LEU A 39 -8.64 -5.23 -14.78
CA LEU A 39 -9.18 -5.38 -13.42
C LEU A 39 -10.22 -4.31 -13.06
N ILE A 40 -10.46 -3.37 -13.97
CA ILE A 40 -11.41 -2.26 -13.82
C ILE A 40 -12.32 -2.20 -15.03
N ASN A 41 -13.55 -1.75 -14.83
CA ASN A 41 -14.54 -1.59 -15.88
C ASN A 41 -14.84 -0.11 -16.11
N LYS A 42 -15.21 0.23 -17.34
CA LYS A 42 -15.73 1.56 -17.64
C LYS A 42 -16.95 1.86 -16.75
N GLY A 43 -16.97 3.04 -16.14
CA GLY A 43 -18.01 3.49 -15.23
C GLY A 43 -17.79 3.12 -13.76
N ASP A 44 -16.74 2.34 -13.42
CA ASP A 44 -16.42 2.01 -12.04
C ASP A 44 -16.20 3.28 -11.20
N VAL A 45 -16.70 3.26 -9.96
CA VAL A 45 -16.30 4.25 -8.96
C VAL A 45 -14.98 3.80 -8.37
N ILE A 46 -13.91 4.59 -8.58
CA ILE A 46 -12.55 4.24 -8.18
C ILE A 46 -12.04 5.23 -7.13
N SER A 47 -11.32 4.73 -6.14
CA SER A 47 -10.57 5.55 -5.19
C SER A 47 -9.17 4.98 -4.98
N SER A 48 -8.29 5.76 -4.36
CA SER A 48 -6.96 5.28 -4.00
C SER A 48 -6.40 5.87 -2.73
N GLY A 49 -5.60 5.07 -2.03
CA GLY A 49 -4.75 5.54 -0.94
C GLY A 49 -3.59 6.39 -1.46
N GLY A 50 -2.96 7.15 -0.56
CA GLY A 50 -1.73 7.87 -0.90
C GLY A 50 -0.60 6.87 -1.16
N SER A 51 -0.05 6.86 -2.38
CA SER A 51 0.93 5.86 -2.78
C SER A 51 1.96 6.44 -3.76
N ALA A 52 3.24 6.46 -3.35
CA ALA A 52 4.34 6.78 -4.26
C ALA A 52 4.44 5.76 -5.40
N THR A 53 4.23 4.47 -5.10
CA THR A 53 4.25 3.41 -6.10
C THR A 53 3.19 3.60 -7.20
N LEU A 54 1.96 4.01 -6.86
CA LEU A 54 0.94 4.25 -7.90
C LEU A 54 1.29 5.43 -8.80
N LYS A 55 1.97 6.44 -8.26
CA LYS A 55 2.45 7.60 -9.01
C LYS A 55 3.63 7.23 -9.92
N GLU A 56 4.63 6.53 -9.38
CA GLU A 56 5.83 6.09 -10.11
C GLU A 56 5.50 5.16 -11.28
N THR A 57 4.49 4.30 -11.13
CA THR A 57 4.07 3.38 -12.19
C THR A 57 3.15 4.02 -13.24
N GLY A 58 2.69 5.26 -13.04
CA GLY A 58 1.66 5.89 -13.88
C GLY A 58 0.26 5.24 -13.77
N ILE A 59 0.07 4.24 -12.89
CA ILE A 59 -1.24 3.62 -12.67
C ILE A 59 -2.24 4.62 -12.09
N LEU A 60 -1.77 5.59 -11.29
CA LEU A 60 -2.63 6.65 -10.78
C LEU A 60 -3.29 7.46 -11.90
N ASP A 61 -2.58 7.73 -13.01
CA ASP A 61 -3.13 8.49 -14.13
C ASP A 61 -4.16 7.66 -14.92
N ILE A 62 -3.93 6.34 -15.04
CA ILE A 62 -4.88 5.42 -15.67
C ILE A 62 -6.21 5.42 -14.92
N ILE A 63 -6.19 5.26 -13.60
CA ILE A 63 -7.41 5.15 -12.79
C ILE A 63 -8.12 6.49 -12.56
N LYS A 64 -7.46 7.61 -12.91
CA LYS A 64 -8.04 8.96 -12.96
C LYS A 64 -8.63 9.32 -14.33
N GLY A 65 -8.52 8.44 -15.33
CA GLY A 65 -8.99 8.70 -16.69
C GLY A 65 -10.52 8.83 -16.78
N ASP A 66 -10.99 9.45 -17.87
CA ASP A 66 -12.39 9.83 -18.09
C ASP A 66 -13.37 8.64 -18.22
N ASP A 67 -12.85 7.42 -18.36
CA ASP A 67 -13.68 6.20 -18.37
C ASP A 67 -14.20 5.82 -16.98
N TYR A 68 -13.72 6.46 -15.90
CA TYR A 68 -14.02 6.11 -14.51
C TYR A 68 -14.52 7.29 -13.69
N SER A 69 -15.25 7.01 -12.61
CA SER A 69 -15.61 8.01 -11.61
C SER A 69 -14.59 7.98 -10.47
N TYR A 70 -13.52 8.77 -10.62
CA TYR A 70 -12.45 8.81 -9.62
C TYR A 70 -12.80 9.75 -8.45
N LEU A 71 -12.77 9.21 -7.23
CA LEU A 71 -12.99 9.95 -5.99
C LEU A 71 -11.74 10.77 -5.62
N ASP A 72 -11.58 11.93 -6.25
CA ASP A 72 -10.36 12.74 -6.13
C ASP A 72 -10.32 13.60 -4.86
N ARG A 73 -9.54 13.16 -3.87
CA ARG A 73 -9.22 13.95 -2.66
C ARG A 73 -8.10 15.00 -2.86
N THR A 74 -7.54 15.09 -4.05
CA THR A 74 -6.41 15.95 -4.41
C THR A 74 -6.76 17.00 -5.45
N ARG A 75 -8.04 17.07 -5.88
CA ARG A 75 -8.48 18.07 -6.86
C ARG A 75 -8.27 19.49 -6.36
N ASP A 76 -8.00 20.40 -7.29
CA ASP A 76 -7.78 21.80 -6.98
C ASP A 76 -9.01 22.42 -6.30
N GLY A 77 -8.76 23.26 -5.29
CA GLY A 77 -9.81 23.94 -4.52
C GLY A 77 -10.60 23.05 -3.56
N ILE A 78 -10.25 21.76 -3.38
CA ILE A 78 -10.94 20.90 -2.43
C ILE A 78 -10.73 21.37 -0.98
N THR A 79 -11.81 21.46 -0.24
CA THR A 79 -11.79 21.81 1.19
C THR A 79 -11.51 20.59 2.05
N ARG A 80 -11.09 20.82 3.30
CA ARG A 80 -10.91 19.74 4.28
C ARG A 80 -12.20 18.94 4.50
N ALA A 81 -13.36 19.59 4.52
CA ALA A 81 -14.64 18.92 4.70
C ALA A 81 -14.98 18.00 3.51
N GLU A 82 -14.70 18.43 2.28
CA GLU A 82 -14.88 17.60 1.08
C GLU A 82 -13.88 16.44 1.04
N ILE A 83 -12.63 16.63 1.47
CA ILE A 83 -11.66 15.54 1.63
C ILE A 83 -12.22 14.45 2.56
N GLU A 84 -12.80 14.83 3.70
CA GLU A 84 -13.43 13.89 4.63
C GLU A 84 -14.64 13.18 4.01
N GLN A 85 -15.43 13.87 3.18
CA GLN A 85 -16.52 13.25 2.42
C GLN A 85 -15.98 12.23 1.42
N VAL A 86 -14.88 12.53 0.72
CA VAL A 86 -14.22 11.58 -0.19
C VAL A 86 -13.71 10.35 0.55
N TYR A 87 -13.16 10.50 1.76
CA TYR A 87 -12.75 9.36 2.59
C TYR A 87 -13.93 8.45 2.95
N ARG A 88 -15.09 9.03 3.27
CA ARG A 88 -16.31 8.25 3.57
C ARG A 88 -16.87 7.60 2.31
N ALA A 89 -16.93 8.34 1.20
CA ALA A 89 -17.39 7.83 -0.09
C ALA A 89 -16.52 6.68 -0.61
N THR A 90 -15.22 6.69 -0.28
CA THR A 90 -14.29 5.62 -0.63
C THR A 90 -14.78 4.25 -0.20
N TYR A 91 -15.55 4.13 0.89
CA TYR A 91 -16.06 2.81 1.34
C TYR A 91 -17.04 2.18 0.36
N ASN A 92 -17.70 2.98 -0.47
CA ASN A 92 -18.64 2.53 -1.48
C ASN A 92 -18.03 2.40 -2.88
N ALA A 93 -16.72 2.64 -3.03
CA ALA A 93 -16.04 2.48 -4.31
C ALA A 93 -16.09 1.01 -4.78
N ASP A 94 -16.16 0.81 -6.09
CA ASP A 94 -16.12 -0.52 -6.70
C ASP A 94 -14.71 -1.10 -6.62
N VAL A 95 -13.70 -0.24 -6.90
CA VAL A 95 -12.28 -0.63 -6.87
C VAL A 95 -11.45 0.39 -6.09
N TYR A 96 -10.55 -0.12 -5.24
CA TYR A 96 -9.63 0.70 -4.46
C TYR A 96 -8.19 0.34 -4.70
N PHE A 97 -7.40 1.33 -5.10
CA PHE A 97 -5.98 1.15 -5.36
C PHE A 97 -5.12 1.60 -4.18
N THR A 98 -4.11 0.80 -3.85
CA THR A 98 -3.13 1.13 -2.80
C THR A 98 -1.80 0.46 -3.10
N SER A 99 -0.77 0.79 -2.33
CA SER A 99 0.39 -0.08 -2.16
C SER A 99 0.36 -0.72 -0.77
N SER A 100 1.32 -1.60 -0.50
CA SER A 100 1.59 -2.14 0.84
C SER A 100 2.88 -1.54 1.39
N ASN A 101 3.01 -1.42 2.71
CA ASN A 101 4.31 -1.06 3.31
C ASN A 101 5.28 -2.25 3.29
N ALA A 102 4.76 -3.47 3.42
CA ALA A 102 5.51 -4.70 3.19
C ALA A 102 4.56 -5.86 2.81
N ILE A 103 5.11 -6.88 2.16
CA ILE A 103 4.45 -8.14 1.86
C ILE A 103 5.36 -9.24 2.41
N THR A 104 4.90 -10.05 3.35
CA THR A 104 5.74 -11.13 3.88
C THR A 104 5.78 -12.30 2.89
N LYS A 105 6.86 -13.08 2.90
CA LYS A 105 6.95 -14.34 2.16
C LYS A 105 5.84 -15.33 2.54
N THR A 106 5.31 -15.22 3.76
CA THR A 106 4.15 -15.99 4.26
C THR A 106 2.80 -15.48 3.75
N GLY A 107 2.79 -14.49 2.84
CA GLY A 107 1.58 -14.00 2.19
C GLY A 107 0.75 -13.04 3.03
N TYR A 108 1.36 -12.29 3.96
CA TYR A 108 0.67 -11.26 4.74
C TYR A 108 0.98 -9.87 4.21
N LEU A 109 -0.03 -9.00 4.16
CA LEU A 109 0.17 -7.58 3.90
C LEU A 109 0.36 -6.86 5.23
N TYR A 110 1.38 -6.03 5.34
CA TYR A 110 1.60 -5.19 6.50
C TYR A 110 1.48 -3.72 6.12
N ASN A 111 0.57 -3.02 6.79
CA ASN A 111 0.23 -1.64 6.50
C ASN A 111 0.17 -0.79 7.75
N VAL A 112 0.77 0.40 7.68
CA VAL A 112 0.85 1.34 8.79
C VAL A 112 0.35 2.70 8.33
N ASP A 113 -0.57 3.28 9.10
CA ASP A 113 -1.25 4.54 8.78
C ASP A 113 -1.39 5.46 10.00
N GLY A 114 -1.39 6.78 9.74
CA GLY A 114 -1.67 7.80 10.74
C GLY A 114 -3.18 8.05 10.85
N ASN A 115 -3.77 8.52 9.74
CA ASN A 115 -5.19 8.86 9.63
C ASN A 115 -6.11 7.64 9.45
N SER A 116 -5.55 6.44 9.28
CA SER A 116 -6.25 5.17 9.09
C SER A 116 -7.20 5.03 7.91
N ASN A 117 -7.41 6.08 7.10
CA ASN A 117 -8.32 6.05 5.97
C ASN A 117 -7.93 5.03 4.87
N ARG A 118 -6.64 4.71 4.71
CA ARG A 118 -6.19 3.72 3.71
C ARG A 118 -6.32 2.30 4.25
N VAL A 119 -5.85 2.02 5.47
CA VAL A 119 -6.01 0.69 6.07
C VAL A 119 -7.48 0.33 6.31
N SER A 120 -8.34 1.28 6.64
CA SER A 120 -9.77 1.00 6.83
C SER A 120 -10.48 0.61 5.52
N ALA A 121 -10.12 1.25 4.40
CA ALA A 121 -10.62 0.87 3.09
C ALA A 121 -10.14 -0.54 2.68
N ILE A 122 -8.88 -0.90 2.98
CA ILE A 122 -8.36 -2.25 2.77
C ILE A 122 -9.15 -3.27 3.60
N LEU A 123 -9.41 -2.98 4.88
CA LEU A 123 -10.03 -3.92 5.80
C LEU A 123 -11.51 -4.17 5.53
N TYR A 124 -12.28 -3.14 5.16
CA TYR A 124 -13.73 -3.26 5.03
C TYR A 124 -14.30 -2.70 3.73
N GLY A 125 -13.98 -1.46 3.36
CA GLY A 125 -14.78 -0.67 2.41
C GLY A 125 -14.99 -1.28 1.01
N PRO A 126 -14.15 -0.95 0.00
CA PRO A 126 -14.45 -1.24 -1.41
C PRO A 126 -14.66 -2.72 -1.75
N LYS A 127 -15.46 -3.00 -2.79
CA LYS A 127 -15.75 -4.38 -3.21
C LYS A 127 -14.51 -5.12 -3.72
N SER A 128 -13.59 -4.39 -4.35
CA SER A 128 -12.30 -4.89 -4.83
C SER A 128 -11.17 -3.98 -4.35
N VAL A 129 -10.07 -4.56 -3.89
CA VAL A 129 -8.86 -3.85 -3.44
C VAL A 129 -7.69 -4.33 -4.28
N VAL A 130 -7.03 -3.43 -5.00
CA VAL A 130 -5.85 -3.71 -5.81
C VAL A 130 -4.62 -3.11 -5.16
N VAL A 131 -3.72 -3.98 -4.70
CA VAL A 131 -2.44 -3.65 -4.10
C VAL A 131 -1.36 -3.72 -5.17
N VAL A 132 -0.70 -2.59 -5.45
CA VAL A 132 0.42 -2.52 -6.40
C VAL A 132 1.72 -2.34 -5.63
N ALA A 133 2.69 -3.23 -5.84
CA ALA A 133 3.96 -3.22 -5.14
C ALA A 133 5.12 -3.67 -6.03
N GLY A 134 6.28 -3.03 -5.91
CA GLY A 134 7.53 -3.57 -6.43
C GLY A 134 8.03 -4.74 -5.57
N PHE A 135 8.84 -5.62 -6.16
CA PHE A 135 9.37 -6.80 -5.46
C PHE A 135 10.22 -6.43 -4.24
N ASN A 136 10.77 -5.21 -4.19
CA ASN A 136 11.51 -4.65 -3.04
C ASN A 136 10.68 -4.54 -1.75
N LYS A 137 9.36 -4.71 -1.84
CA LYS A 137 8.46 -4.72 -0.67
C LYS A 137 8.25 -6.11 -0.08
N ILE A 138 8.77 -7.16 -0.73
CA ILE A 138 8.74 -8.52 -0.18
C ILE A 138 9.79 -8.65 0.92
N VAL A 139 9.37 -9.12 2.08
CA VAL A 139 10.19 -9.34 3.29
C VAL A 139 9.98 -10.75 3.82
N ASP A 140 10.88 -11.25 4.65
CA ASP A 140 10.85 -12.67 5.03
C ASP A 140 9.73 -13.00 6.02
N ASN A 141 9.42 -12.10 6.95
CA ASN A 141 8.43 -12.28 8.01
C ASN A 141 7.92 -10.93 8.55
N LEU A 142 7.07 -10.95 9.58
CA LEU A 142 6.48 -9.74 10.17
C LEU A 142 7.53 -8.89 10.90
N GLU A 143 8.55 -9.48 11.50
CA GLU A 143 9.64 -8.77 12.15
C GLU A 143 10.39 -7.92 11.11
N LYS A 144 10.70 -8.49 9.94
CA LYS A 144 11.28 -7.76 8.81
C LYS A 144 10.33 -6.74 8.20
N ALA A 145 9.01 -6.97 8.25
CA ALA A 145 8.02 -5.98 7.82
C ALA A 145 8.03 -4.74 8.74
N ILE A 146 8.10 -4.95 10.05
CA ILE A 146 8.20 -3.89 11.06
C ILE A 146 9.50 -3.11 10.87
N GLU A 147 10.63 -3.82 10.74
CA GLU A 147 11.95 -3.21 10.49
C GLU A 147 11.91 -2.36 9.23
N ARG A 148 11.40 -2.89 8.11
CA ARG A 148 11.29 -2.17 6.83
C ARG A 148 10.46 -0.90 6.96
N VAL A 149 9.36 -0.91 7.72
CA VAL A 149 8.60 0.32 7.98
C VAL A 149 9.44 1.33 8.75
N LYS A 150 10.17 0.88 9.78
CA LYS A 150 10.96 1.74 10.65
C LYS A 150 12.23 2.28 9.97
N THR A 151 12.77 1.63 8.95
CA THR A 151 14.03 2.04 8.27
C THR A 151 13.84 2.57 6.85
N VAL A 152 12.74 2.24 6.18
CA VAL A 152 12.51 2.61 4.78
C VAL A 152 11.19 3.35 4.62
N ALA A 153 10.07 2.69 4.96
CA ALA A 153 8.77 3.19 4.53
C ALA A 153 8.36 4.48 5.25
N ALA A 154 8.42 4.50 6.59
CA ALA A 154 8.05 5.66 7.37
C ALA A 154 9.01 6.85 7.16
N PRO A 155 10.36 6.68 7.25
CA PRO A 155 11.30 7.76 7.00
C PRO A 155 11.06 8.48 5.67
N GLN A 156 11.02 7.73 4.56
CA GLN A 156 10.84 8.31 3.23
C GLN A 156 9.45 8.95 3.04
N ASN A 157 8.40 8.35 3.62
CA ASN A 157 7.07 8.93 3.57
C ASN A 157 6.96 10.23 4.36
N THR A 158 7.61 10.31 5.54
CA THR A 158 7.61 11.54 6.35
C THR A 158 8.34 12.68 5.65
N VAL A 159 9.43 12.39 4.92
CA VAL A 159 10.10 13.39 4.07
C VAL A 159 9.15 13.84 2.95
N ARG A 160 8.52 12.90 2.23
CA ARG A 160 7.57 13.23 1.14
C ARG A 160 6.38 14.06 1.61
N LEU A 161 5.88 13.81 2.81
CA LEU A 161 4.74 14.50 3.41
C LEU A 161 5.14 15.76 4.19
N ASN A 162 6.44 16.10 4.21
CA ASN A 162 6.99 17.23 4.96
C ASN A 162 6.60 17.20 6.46
N CYS A 163 6.67 16.02 7.07
CA CYS A 163 6.38 15.84 8.49
C CYS A 163 7.63 16.09 9.34
N ASN A 164 7.49 16.89 10.41
CA ASN A 164 8.58 17.11 11.36
C ASN A 164 8.71 15.94 12.34
N THR A 165 9.43 14.89 11.95
CA THR A 165 9.64 13.68 12.75
C THR A 165 11.11 13.30 12.86
N TYR A 166 11.48 12.57 13.91
CA TYR A 166 12.84 12.06 14.09
C TYR A 166 13.34 11.28 12.86
N CYS A 167 12.48 10.43 12.28
CA CYS A 167 12.83 9.60 11.14
C CYS A 167 12.96 10.38 9.83
N ALA A 168 12.31 11.54 9.68
CA ALA A 168 12.52 12.40 8.52
C ALA A 168 13.95 12.95 8.45
N VAL A 169 14.58 13.15 9.62
CA VAL A 169 15.95 13.68 9.74
C VAL A 169 17.00 12.56 9.78
N ASN A 170 16.77 11.51 10.57
CA ASN A 170 17.78 10.48 10.86
C ASN A 170 17.69 9.23 9.97
N GLY A 171 16.70 9.17 9.07
CA GLY A 171 16.53 8.04 8.13
C GLY A 171 16.01 6.74 8.77
N HIS A 172 15.71 6.72 10.06
CA HIS A 172 15.14 5.57 10.76
C HIS A 172 14.29 5.99 11.98
N CYS A 173 13.43 5.11 12.46
CA CYS A 173 12.57 5.36 13.62
C CYS A 173 13.37 5.29 14.94
N VAL A 174 13.19 6.28 15.81
CA VAL A 174 13.80 6.37 17.15
C VAL A 174 13.59 5.11 18.02
N SER A 175 12.51 4.36 17.80
CA SER A 175 12.27 3.12 18.55
C SER A 175 13.34 2.05 18.29
N LEU A 176 14.07 2.11 17.18
CA LEU A 176 15.15 1.16 16.90
C LEU A 176 16.35 1.37 17.83
N ASP A 177 16.49 2.57 18.42
CA ASP A 177 17.52 2.89 19.41
C ASP A 177 17.15 2.38 20.81
N ILE A 178 15.93 1.85 20.97
CA ILE A 178 15.39 1.36 22.24
C ILE A 178 15.39 -0.17 22.21
N PRO A 179 16.12 -0.83 23.12
CA PRO A 179 16.10 -2.29 23.24
C PRO A 179 14.68 -2.82 23.47
N ASN A 180 14.34 -3.94 22.83
CA ASN A 180 13.04 -4.61 22.95
C ASN A 180 11.82 -3.73 22.64
N SER A 181 11.97 -2.75 21.74
CA SER A 181 10.84 -1.92 21.34
C SER A 181 9.74 -2.71 20.64
N HIS A 182 8.49 -2.33 20.90
CA HIS A 182 7.32 -2.89 20.27
C HIS A 182 7.06 -2.27 18.89
N MET A 183 6.22 -2.95 18.09
CA MET A 183 5.87 -2.45 16.75
C MET A 183 5.23 -1.05 16.80
N SER A 184 4.46 -0.78 17.85
CA SER A 184 3.76 0.49 18.09
C SER A 184 4.65 1.60 18.65
N ASP A 185 5.88 1.29 19.04
CA ASP A 185 6.79 2.29 19.60
C ASP A 185 7.37 3.16 18.50
N GLY A 186 7.57 4.44 18.84
CA GLY A 186 8.09 5.47 17.95
C GLY A 186 8.10 6.83 18.64
N CYS A 187 8.30 7.89 17.88
CA CYS A 187 8.27 9.25 18.43
C CYS A 187 6.87 9.66 18.92
N HIS A 188 6.81 10.73 19.71
CA HIS A 188 5.57 11.39 20.13
C HIS A 188 5.35 12.75 19.43
N SER A 189 5.99 12.98 18.27
CA SER A 189 5.78 14.19 17.47
C SER A 189 4.36 14.23 16.92
N ASP A 190 3.74 15.41 16.88
CA ASP A 190 2.46 15.67 16.19
C ASP A 190 2.51 15.32 14.69
N GLY A 191 3.71 15.31 14.09
CA GLY A 191 3.94 14.90 12.71
C GLY A 191 4.00 13.38 12.50
N ARG A 192 3.81 12.56 13.54
CA ARG A 192 3.88 11.10 13.44
C ARG A 192 2.77 10.56 12.52
N ILE A 193 3.17 9.70 11.58
CA ILE A 193 2.25 9.04 10.62
C ILE A 193 2.06 7.54 10.88
N CYS A 194 2.62 7.00 11.96
CA CYS A 194 2.59 5.58 12.29
C CYS A 194 1.73 5.33 13.53
N CYS A 195 0.41 5.44 13.40
CA CYS A 195 -0.51 5.39 14.55
C CYS A 195 -1.25 4.05 14.64
N ASN A 196 -1.56 3.44 13.50
CA ASN A 196 -2.30 2.18 13.40
C ASN A 196 -1.53 1.19 12.55
N TYR A 197 -1.46 -0.05 13.02
CA TYR A 197 -0.64 -1.12 12.44
C TYR A 197 -1.55 -2.30 12.13
N VAL A 198 -1.63 -2.67 10.85
CA VAL A 198 -2.58 -3.68 10.36
C VAL A 198 -1.84 -4.77 9.62
N VAL A 199 -2.13 -6.01 9.99
CA VAL A 199 -1.69 -7.22 9.29
C VAL A 199 -2.91 -7.86 8.62
N CYS A 200 -2.88 -7.97 7.30
CA CYS A 200 -3.88 -8.74 6.55
C CYS A 200 -3.41 -10.19 6.42
N GLY A 201 -4.01 -11.09 7.18
CA GLY A 201 -3.84 -12.54 7.08
C GLY A 201 -4.78 -13.17 6.05
N GLN A 202 -5.33 -14.35 6.36
CA GLN A 202 -6.34 -14.99 5.51
C GLN A 202 -7.59 -14.13 5.36
N GLN A 203 -8.05 -13.95 4.11
CA GLN A 203 -9.23 -13.15 3.79
C GLN A 203 -10.51 -13.99 3.79
N ARG A 204 -11.58 -13.42 4.37
CA ARG A 204 -12.92 -14.04 4.35
C ARG A 204 -13.55 -13.99 2.96
N HIS A 205 -13.35 -12.88 2.24
CA HIS A 205 -13.86 -12.69 0.89
C HIS A 205 -12.77 -13.05 -0.10
N VAL A 206 -12.90 -14.23 -0.71
CA VAL A 206 -11.94 -14.77 -1.67
C VAL A 206 -11.76 -13.80 -2.83
N ASN A 207 -10.49 -13.49 -3.15
CA ASN A 207 -10.06 -12.64 -4.27
C ASN A 207 -10.57 -11.19 -4.23
N ARG A 208 -11.11 -10.73 -3.08
CA ARG A 208 -11.39 -9.29 -2.87
C ARG A 208 -10.11 -8.47 -2.94
N ILE A 209 -9.03 -8.97 -2.33
CA ILE A 209 -7.71 -8.34 -2.40
C ILE A 209 -6.92 -8.99 -3.54
N LYS A 210 -6.52 -8.15 -4.51
CA LYS A 210 -5.65 -8.49 -5.63
C LYS A 210 -4.28 -7.86 -5.39
N VAL A 211 -3.21 -8.62 -5.57
CA VAL A 211 -1.84 -8.17 -5.29
C VAL A 211 -0.98 -8.26 -6.53
N ILE A 212 -0.68 -7.12 -7.14
CA ILE A 212 0.20 -7.02 -8.31
C ILE A 212 1.62 -6.76 -7.82
N ILE A 213 2.49 -7.78 -8.01
CA ILE A 213 3.92 -7.70 -7.74
C ILE A 213 4.65 -7.37 -9.05
N ILE A 214 5.40 -6.28 -9.05
CA ILE A 214 6.16 -5.81 -10.22
C ILE A 214 7.64 -6.18 -10.03
N GLY A 215 8.30 -6.71 -11.05
CA GLY A 215 9.72 -7.10 -11.08
C GLY A 215 10.72 -5.93 -10.89
N GLU A 216 10.22 -4.71 -10.74
CA GLU A 216 10.99 -3.48 -10.55
C GLU A 216 10.97 -3.01 -9.09
N LYS A 217 12.01 -2.27 -8.67
CA LYS A 217 12.04 -1.64 -7.35
C LYS A 217 11.20 -0.38 -7.38
N LEU A 218 10.11 -0.34 -6.61
CA LEU A 218 9.13 0.73 -6.65
C LEU A 218 8.73 1.21 -5.27
N GLY A 219 8.52 2.51 -5.18
CA GLY A 219 8.24 3.25 -3.97
C GLY A 219 9.17 2.85 -2.82
N TYR A 220 8.59 2.93 -1.64
CA TYR A 220 9.24 2.62 -0.38
C TYR A 220 8.29 1.94 0.57
#